data_AF-W7KSB5-F1
#
_entry.id   AF-W7KSB5-F1
#
_cell.length_a   1.000
_cell.length_b   1.000
_cell.length_c   1.000
_cell.angle_alpha   90.00
_cell.angle_beta   90.00
_cell.angle_gamma   90.00
#
_symmetry.space_group_name_H-M   'P 1'
#
loop_
_entity.id
_entity.type
_entity.pdbx_description
1 polymer ?
#
loop_
_entity_poly.entity_id
_entity_poly.type
_entity_poly.pdbx_seq_one_letter_code
_entity_poly.pdbx_strand_id
1 'polypeptide(L)'
;MLIKKINGLLLTFLIASIFAMLIYQYLKPADFKEVPPPTALHPLVAEKKDELIALAAGKGINVVITQDFRSIEEQNALYEKGRTAEGNIVTHAKGGESYHNFGLAIDFALMSVDGQVIWDMKYDGNGNSRADWDEVVEIAKDLGFEWGGDWTQFKDYPHLQMDFGLSIWELQRGKRPPEAER
;
A
#
# COMPACT_ATOMS: atom_id res chain seq x y z
N MET A 1 55.38 -1.70 -20.04
CA MET A 1 54.13 -1.88 -20.83
C MET A 1 53.31 -3.11 -20.40
N LEU A 2 53.94 -4.22 -20.00
CA LEU A 2 53.28 -5.48 -19.61
C LEU A 2 52.44 -5.39 -18.31
N ILE A 3 52.95 -4.70 -17.27
CA ILE A 3 52.30 -4.57 -15.95
C ILE A 3 50.98 -3.77 -16.01
N LYS A 4 50.89 -2.72 -16.83
CA LYS A 4 49.63 -1.95 -17.03
C LYS A 4 48.55 -2.78 -17.73
N LYS A 5 48.91 -3.71 -18.62
CA LYS A 5 47.97 -4.62 -19.30
C LYS A 5 47.40 -5.69 -18.36
N ILE A 6 48.23 -6.21 -17.45
CA ILE A 6 47.82 -7.19 -16.43
C ILE A 6 46.80 -6.57 -15.46
N ASN A 7 46.99 -5.31 -15.07
CA ASN A 7 46.05 -4.57 -14.21
C ASN A 7 44.71 -4.31 -14.90
N GLY A 8 44.70 -4.05 -16.21
CA GLY A 8 43.48 -3.92 -17.00
C GLY A 8 42.70 -5.23 -17.12
N LEU A 9 43.40 -6.35 -17.30
CA LEU A 9 42.78 -7.67 -17.41
C LEU A 9 42.15 -8.11 -16.08
N LEU A 10 42.85 -7.93 -14.96
CA LEU A 10 42.33 -8.20 -13.61
C LEU A 10 41.07 -7.36 -13.30
N LEU A 11 41.07 -6.08 -13.69
CA LEU A 11 39.91 -5.21 -13.53
C LEU A 11 38.71 -5.70 -14.36
N THR A 12 38.93 -6.15 -15.61
CA THR A 12 37.83 -6.70 -16.43
C THR A 12 37.25 -7.98 -15.85
N PHE A 13 38.08 -8.88 -15.30
CA PHE A 13 37.59 -10.08 -14.62
C PHE A 13 36.81 -9.76 -13.35
N LEU A 14 37.26 -8.77 -12.56
CA LEU A 14 36.55 -8.32 -11.37
C LEU A 14 35.17 -7.78 -11.74
N ILE A 15 35.08 -6.88 -12.73
CA ILE A 15 33.79 -6.34 -13.19
C ILE A 15 32.88 -7.47 -13.71
N ALA A 16 33.41 -8.38 -14.53
CA ALA A 16 32.65 -9.52 -15.03
C ALA A 16 32.15 -10.44 -13.90
N SER A 17 32.95 -10.65 -12.86
CA SER A 17 32.57 -11.46 -11.69
C SER A 17 31.48 -10.79 -10.85
N ILE A 18 31.53 -9.47 -10.67
CA ILE A 18 30.48 -8.70 -10.00
C ILE A 18 29.19 -8.77 -10.82
N PHE A 19 29.30 -8.59 -12.14
CA PHE A 19 28.15 -8.66 -13.03
C PHE A 19 27.52 -10.05 -13.06
N ALA A 20 28.34 -11.11 -13.08
CA ALA A 20 27.88 -12.49 -12.96
C ALA A 20 27.24 -12.78 -11.60
N MET A 21 27.78 -12.22 -10.51
CA MET A 21 27.18 -12.33 -9.17
C MET A 21 25.83 -11.62 -9.10
N LEU A 22 25.71 -10.41 -9.67
CA LEU A 22 24.44 -9.67 -9.76
C LEU A 22 23.42 -10.41 -10.63
N ILE A 23 23.84 -10.95 -11.78
CA ILE A 23 23.00 -11.82 -12.62
C ILE A 23 22.57 -13.06 -11.85
N TYR A 24 23.47 -13.71 -11.12
CA TYR A 24 23.14 -14.88 -10.30
C TYR A 24 22.14 -14.53 -9.21
N GLN A 25 22.29 -13.39 -8.52
CA GLN A 25 21.33 -12.92 -7.53
C GLN A 25 19.97 -12.59 -8.16
N TYR A 26 19.96 -12.02 -9.37
CA TYR A 26 18.76 -11.72 -10.13
C TYR A 26 18.04 -12.98 -10.67
N LEU A 27 18.81 -13.97 -11.12
CA LEU A 27 18.32 -15.22 -11.70
C LEU A 27 18.00 -16.28 -10.65
N LYS A 28 18.53 -16.17 -9.43
CA LYS A 28 18.20 -17.09 -8.34
C LYS A 28 16.69 -17.00 -8.11
N PRO A 29 15.93 -18.07 -8.37
CA PRO A 29 14.49 -18.04 -8.14
C PRO A 29 14.28 -17.72 -6.65
N ALA A 30 13.33 -16.84 -6.37
CA ALA A 30 12.91 -16.62 -5.00
C ALA A 30 12.56 -17.98 -4.38
N ASP A 31 12.97 -18.22 -3.15
CA ASP A 31 12.48 -19.35 -2.38
C ASP A 31 11.01 -19.06 -2.07
N PHE A 32 10.14 -19.37 -3.04
CA PHE A 32 8.70 -19.28 -2.89
C PHE A 32 8.30 -20.37 -1.91
N LYS A 33 8.44 -20.10 -0.61
CA LYS A 33 7.63 -20.81 0.36
C LYS A 33 6.18 -20.59 -0.09
N GLU A 34 5.40 -21.66 -0.19
CA GLU A 34 3.95 -21.58 -0.44
C GLU A 34 3.30 -20.91 0.77
N VAL A 35 3.42 -19.58 0.84
CA VAL A 35 2.77 -18.76 1.85
C VAL A 35 1.36 -18.52 1.35
N PRO A 36 0.32 -18.98 2.06
CA PRO A 36 -1.05 -18.77 1.62
C PRO A 36 -1.30 -17.26 1.41
N PRO A 37 -2.13 -16.92 0.41
CA PRO A 37 -2.53 -15.53 0.24
C PRO A 37 -3.31 -15.06 1.48
N PRO A 38 -3.17 -13.78 1.88
CA PRO A 38 -4.02 -13.21 2.92
C PRO A 38 -5.49 -13.33 2.53
N THR A 39 -6.35 -13.49 3.52
CA THR A 39 -7.81 -13.59 3.35
C THR A 39 -8.57 -12.54 4.16
N ALA A 40 -7.84 -11.65 4.83
CA ALA A 40 -8.37 -10.63 5.72
C ALA A 40 -7.34 -9.52 5.90
N LEU A 41 -7.76 -8.43 6.55
CA LEU A 41 -6.88 -7.34 6.96
C LEU A 41 -5.81 -7.85 7.95
N HIS A 42 -4.59 -7.37 7.81
CA HIS A 42 -3.50 -7.72 8.72
C HIS A 42 -3.82 -7.23 10.14
N PRO A 43 -3.55 -8.02 11.21
CA PRO A 43 -3.97 -7.67 12.57
C PRO A 43 -3.52 -6.29 13.03
N LEU A 44 -2.26 -5.91 12.77
CA LEU A 44 -1.75 -4.59 13.13
C LEU A 44 -2.43 -3.47 12.32
N VAL A 45 -2.78 -3.72 11.06
CA VAL A 45 -3.51 -2.73 10.24
C VAL A 45 -4.95 -2.60 10.74
N ALA A 46 -5.56 -3.71 11.17
CA ALA A 46 -6.89 -3.70 11.80
C ALA A 46 -6.89 -2.91 13.11
N GLU A 47 -5.88 -3.12 13.96
CA GLU A 47 -5.67 -2.35 15.19
C GLU A 47 -5.52 -0.86 14.90
N LYS A 48 -4.64 -0.47 13.96
CA LYS A 48 -4.41 0.94 13.62
C LYS A 48 -5.61 1.59 12.94
N LYS A 49 -6.38 0.82 12.18
CA LYS A 49 -7.67 1.26 11.63
C LYS A 49 -8.68 1.56 12.75
N ASP A 50 -8.78 0.69 13.76
CA ASP A 50 -9.68 0.93 14.90
C ASP A 50 -9.21 2.12 15.76
N GLU A 51 -7.89 2.28 15.95
CA GLU A 51 -7.28 3.42 16.63
C GLU A 51 -7.52 4.74 15.89
N LEU A 52 -7.40 4.74 14.55
CA LEU A 52 -7.72 5.89 13.70
C LEU A 52 -9.17 6.35 13.89
N ILE A 53 -10.12 5.40 13.83
CA ILE A 53 -11.54 5.69 14.02
C ILE A 53 -11.79 6.28 15.41
N ALA A 54 -11.20 5.70 16.45
CA ALA A 54 -11.37 6.18 17.83
C ALA A 54 -10.78 7.58 18.04
N LEU A 55 -9.59 7.85 17.52
CA LEU A 55 -8.94 9.16 17.62
C LEU A 55 -9.67 10.25 16.84
N ALA A 56 -10.15 9.92 15.62
CA ALA A 56 -10.97 10.82 14.83
C ALA A 56 -12.30 11.13 15.54
N ALA A 57 -12.97 10.11 16.10
CA ALA A 57 -14.19 10.29 16.87
C ALA A 57 -13.97 11.17 18.12
N GLY A 58 -12.81 11.05 18.78
CA GLY A 58 -12.40 11.93 19.88
C GLY A 58 -12.28 13.42 19.49
N LYS A 59 -12.10 13.72 18.20
CA LYS A 59 -12.12 15.06 17.60
C LYS A 59 -13.49 15.47 17.05
N GLY A 60 -14.52 14.64 17.22
CA GLY A 60 -15.85 14.88 16.66
C GLY A 60 -15.96 14.58 15.16
N ILE A 61 -15.01 13.82 14.61
CA ILE A 61 -14.99 13.42 13.19
C ILE A 61 -15.41 11.96 13.09
N ASN A 62 -16.48 11.68 12.35
CA ASN A 62 -16.90 10.30 12.10
C ASN A 62 -16.25 9.78 10.82
N VAL A 63 -15.46 8.72 10.96
CA VAL A 63 -14.80 8.02 9.84
C VAL A 63 -15.55 6.73 9.55
N VAL A 64 -15.73 6.43 8.26
CA VAL A 64 -16.23 5.13 7.79
C VAL A 64 -15.18 4.46 6.91
N ILE A 65 -14.92 3.18 7.15
CA ILE A 65 -14.06 2.37 6.29
C ILE A 65 -14.92 1.81 5.16
N THR A 66 -14.60 2.20 3.94
CA THR A 66 -15.36 1.87 2.73
C THR A 66 -14.83 0.63 2.03
N GLN A 67 -13.53 0.35 2.17
CA GLN A 67 -12.86 -0.85 1.68
C GLN A 67 -11.75 -1.23 2.65
N ASP A 68 -11.49 -2.53 2.79
CA ASP A 68 -10.37 -3.08 3.55
C ASP A 68 -9.65 -4.16 2.73
N PHE A 69 -9.63 -5.41 3.19
CA PHE A 69 -9.09 -6.50 2.38
C PHE A 69 -9.94 -6.69 1.11
N ARG A 70 -9.26 -6.85 -0.02
CA ARG A 70 -9.90 -7.12 -1.30
C ARG A 70 -9.27 -8.36 -1.94
N SER A 71 -10.08 -9.33 -2.29
CA SER A 71 -9.60 -10.52 -3.02
C SER A 71 -9.00 -10.16 -4.39
N ILE A 72 -8.26 -11.10 -4.98
CA ILE A 72 -7.69 -10.97 -6.33
C ILE A 72 -8.82 -10.80 -7.35
N GLU A 73 -9.90 -11.55 -7.18
CA GLU A 73 -11.09 -11.55 -8.03
C GLU A 73 -11.79 -10.18 -7.98
N GLU A 74 -12.04 -9.65 -6.79
CA GLU A 74 -12.66 -8.32 -6.62
C GLU A 74 -11.78 -7.20 -7.19
N GLN A 75 -10.45 -7.29 -7.01
CA GLN A 75 -9.53 -6.31 -7.58
C GLN A 75 -9.49 -6.40 -9.11
N ASN A 76 -9.55 -7.59 -9.70
CA ASN A 76 -9.67 -7.74 -11.15
C ASN A 76 -10.97 -7.13 -11.66
N ALA A 77 -12.10 -7.34 -10.97
CA ALA A 77 -13.36 -6.71 -11.33
C ALA A 77 -13.30 -5.17 -11.28
N LEU A 78 -12.59 -4.59 -10.30
CA LEU A 78 -12.34 -3.15 -10.27
C LEU A 78 -11.42 -2.68 -11.41
N TYR A 79 -10.39 -3.45 -11.73
CA TYR A 79 -9.48 -3.17 -12.84
C TYR A 79 -10.21 -3.17 -14.19
N GLU A 80 -11.24 -4.01 -14.36
CA GLU A 80 -12.02 -4.09 -15.61
C GLU A 80 -12.89 -2.85 -15.87
N LYS A 81 -13.28 -2.09 -14.83
CA LYS A 81 -14.11 -0.87 -14.98
C LYS A 81 -13.41 0.19 -15.84
N GLY A 82 -14.15 0.73 -16.81
CA GLY A 82 -13.65 1.70 -17.79
C GLY A 82 -12.67 1.12 -18.81
N ARG A 83 -12.47 -0.21 -18.81
CA ARG A 83 -11.64 -0.93 -19.79
C ARG A 83 -12.48 -1.93 -20.58
N THR A 84 -12.94 -2.97 -19.91
CA THR A 84 -13.76 -4.07 -20.46
C THR A 84 -15.16 -4.11 -19.85
N ALA A 85 -15.36 -3.44 -18.71
CA ALA A 85 -16.66 -3.22 -18.07
C ALA A 85 -17.00 -1.73 -18.04
N GLU A 86 -18.29 -1.40 -17.90
CA GLU A 86 -18.77 -0.02 -17.80
C GLU A 86 -18.27 0.69 -16.52
N GLY A 87 -18.26 2.02 -16.56
CA GLY A 87 -17.83 2.88 -15.45
C GLY A 87 -16.50 3.58 -15.71
N ASN A 88 -16.02 4.31 -14.70
CA ASN A 88 -14.75 5.01 -14.76
C ASN A 88 -13.59 4.09 -14.34
N ILE A 89 -12.39 4.38 -14.83
CA ILE A 89 -11.16 3.76 -14.30
C ILE A 89 -10.97 4.22 -12.86
N VAL A 90 -11.10 3.29 -11.91
CA VAL A 90 -10.93 3.53 -10.47
C VAL A 90 -9.61 2.98 -9.93
N THR A 91 -8.91 2.17 -10.72
CA THR A 91 -7.61 1.60 -10.34
C THR A 91 -6.76 1.25 -11.58
N HIS A 92 -5.44 1.27 -11.39
CA HIS A 92 -4.46 0.75 -12.34
C HIS A 92 -3.86 -0.60 -11.94
N ALA A 93 -4.15 -1.07 -10.72
CA ALA A 93 -3.61 -2.32 -10.20
C ALA A 93 -4.53 -3.50 -10.55
N LYS A 94 -3.97 -4.59 -11.07
CA LYS A 94 -4.66 -5.87 -11.21
C LYS A 94 -4.70 -6.62 -9.88
N GLY A 95 -5.44 -7.72 -9.84
CA GLY A 95 -5.42 -8.62 -8.69
C GLY A 95 -4.01 -9.10 -8.38
N GLY A 96 -3.59 -8.92 -7.13
CA GLY A 96 -2.24 -9.19 -6.65
C GLY A 96 -1.26 -8.03 -6.83
N GLU A 97 -1.70 -6.88 -7.34
CA GLU A 97 -0.88 -5.66 -7.52
C GLU A 97 -1.28 -4.52 -6.59
N SER A 98 -2.25 -4.74 -5.68
CA SER A 98 -2.70 -3.77 -4.69
C SER A 98 -2.41 -4.24 -3.26
N TYR A 99 -2.05 -3.31 -2.36
CA TYR A 99 -1.89 -3.59 -0.94
C TYR A 99 -3.19 -4.10 -0.27
N HIS A 100 -4.37 -3.78 -0.81
CA HIS A 100 -5.63 -4.39 -0.36
C HIS A 100 -5.65 -5.91 -0.53
N ASN A 101 -4.99 -6.44 -1.59
CA ASN A 101 -4.89 -7.90 -1.82
C ASN A 101 -4.01 -8.61 -0.79
N PHE A 102 -3.23 -7.85 -0.04
CA PHE A 102 -2.36 -8.37 0.99
C PHE A 102 -2.86 -8.04 2.41
N GLY A 103 -4.04 -7.41 2.53
CA GLY A 103 -4.60 -6.98 3.81
C GLY A 103 -3.83 -5.82 4.45
N LEU A 104 -3.18 -4.98 3.63
CA LEU A 104 -2.26 -3.93 4.10
C LEU A 104 -2.76 -2.51 3.81
N ALA A 105 -4.00 -2.37 3.36
CA ALA A 105 -4.61 -1.09 3.03
C ALA A 105 -6.08 -1.03 3.42
N ILE A 106 -6.55 0.20 3.64
CA ILE A 106 -7.93 0.56 3.90
C ILE A 106 -8.27 1.81 3.09
N ASP A 107 -9.53 1.92 2.65
CA ASP A 107 -10.07 3.16 2.09
C ASP A 107 -11.06 3.76 3.08
N PHE A 108 -10.91 5.05 3.38
CA PHE A 108 -11.82 5.75 4.29
C PHE A 108 -12.63 6.84 3.59
N ALA A 109 -13.73 7.21 4.22
CA ALA A 109 -14.48 8.42 3.94
C ALA A 109 -14.96 9.06 5.25
N LEU A 110 -15.47 10.27 5.16
CA LEU A 110 -16.14 10.94 6.26
C LEU A 110 -17.61 10.51 6.30
N MET A 111 -18.23 10.60 7.46
CA MET A 111 -19.65 10.29 7.63
C MET A 111 -20.35 11.40 8.41
N SER A 112 -21.49 11.88 7.92
CA SER A 112 -22.30 12.84 8.66
C SER A 112 -22.93 12.18 9.90
N VAL A 113 -23.42 13.00 10.83
CA VAL A 113 -24.21 12.53 11.97
C VAL A 113 -25.49 11.77 11.56
N ASP A 114 -26.00 12.04 10.36
CA ASP A 114 -27.18 11.36 9.79
C ASP A 114 -26.81 10.08 9.02
N GLY A 115 -25.53 9.67 9.04
CA GLY A 115 -25.04 8.45 8.38
C GLY A 115 -24.77 8.59 6.88
N GLN A 116 -24.73 9.81 6.34
CA GLN A 116 -24.40 10.02 4.93
C GLN A 116 -22.89 10.03 4.73
N VAL A 117 -22.40 9.27 3.75
CA VAL A 117 -20.98 9.27 3.38
C VAL A 117 -20.62 10.56 2.66
N ILE A 118 -19.57 11.22 3.11
CA ILE A 118 -19.06 12.49 2.61
C ILE A 118 -17.69 12.27 1.97
N TRP A 119 -17.59 12.66 0.70
CA TRP A 119 -16.35 12.59 -0.09
C TRP A 119 -15.68 13.96 -0.30
N ASP A 120 -16.31 15.03 0.19
CA ASP A 120 -15.74 16.38 0.09
C ASP A 120 -14.58 16.53 1.07
N MET A 121 -13.35 16.57 0.53
CA MET A 121 -12.14 16.77 1.32
C MET A 121 -12.09 18.12 2.03
N LYS A 122 -12.95 19.09 1.68
CA LYS A 122 -13.01 20.39 2.35
C LYS A 122 -14.07 20.44 3.45
N TYR A 123 -14.78 19.34 3.68
CA TYR A 123 -15.79 19.25 4.72
C TYR A 123 -15.16 19.49 6.11
N ASP A 124 -15.82 20.35 6.88
CA ASP A 124 -15.48 20.70 8.26
C ASP A 124 -16.73 20.42 9.11
N GLY A 125 -16.91 19.16 9.49
CA GLY A 125 -18.05 18.70 10.27
C GLY A 125 -17.90 18.95 11.76
N ASN A 126 -16.65 19.07 12.25
CA ASN A 126 -16.38 19.38 13.65
C ASN A 126 -16.38 20.89 13.96
N GLY A 127 -16.39 21.75 12.94
CA GLY A 127 -16.55 23.20 13.03
C GLY A 127 -15.28 23.93 13.50
N ASN A 128 -14.10 23.33 13.37
CA ASN A 128 -12.85 23.90 13.87
C ASN A 128 -12.08 24.73 12.82
N SER A 129 -12.69 24.99 11.66
CA SER A 129 -12.09 25.69 10.51
C SER A 129 -10.94 24.95 9.83
N ARG A 130 -10.85 23.64 10.01
CA ARG A 130 -9.96 22.74 9.28
C ARG A 130 -10.80 21.68 8.56
N ALA A 131 -10.27 21.17 7.45
CA ALA A 131 -10.90 20.05 6.79
C ALA A 131 -10.75 18.79 7.66
N ASP A 132 -11.87 18.13 7.96
CA ASP A 132 -11.89 16.87 8.69
C ASP A 132 -11.06 15.79 7.98
N TRP A 133 -11.04 15.80 6.64
CA TRP A 133 -10.24 14.89 5.84
C TRP A 133 -8.74 15.02 6.12
N ASP A 134 -8.24 16.27 6.18
CA ASP A 134 -6.84 16.54 6.45
C ASP A 134 -6.47 16.12 7.88
N GLU A 135 -7.36 16.34 8.85
CA GLU A 135 -7.16 15.88 10.22
C GLU A 135 -7.11 14.36 10.35
N VAL A 136 -7.98 13.63 9.63
CA VAL A 136 -7.96 12.15 9.60
C VAL A 136 -6.65 11.65 8.99
N VAL A 137 -6.18 12.30 7.91
CA VAL A 137 -4.90 11.95 7.27
C VAL A 137 -3.71 12.21 8.20
N GLU A 138 -3.71 13.31 8.95
CA GLU A 138 -2.67 13.59 9.96
C GLU A 138 -2.61 12.49 11.03
N ILE A 139 -3.78 12.09 11.58
CA ILE A 139 -3.87 11.00 12.56
C ILE A 139 -3.38 9.69 11.93
N ALA A 140 -3.80 9.38 10.69
CA ALA A 140 -3.39 8.16 10.02
C ALA A 140 -1.86 8.10 9.85
N LYS A 141 -1.23 9.21 9.45
CA LYS A 141 0.23 9.32 9.33
C LYS A 141 0.94 9.14 10.67
N ASP A 142 0.41 9.74 11.74
CA ASP A 142 0.95 9.57 13.10
C ASP A 142 0.86 8.11 13.57
N LEU A 143 -0.15 7.36 13.11
CA LEU A 143 -0.31 5.92 13.35
C LEU A 143 0.54 5.03 12.44
N GLY A 144 1.27 5.61 11.49
CA GLY A 144 2.18 4.91 10.59
C GLY A 144 1.56 4.50 9.24
N PHE A 145 0.40 5.03 8.87
CA PHE A 145 -0.12 4.88 7.51
C PHE A 145 0.58 5.83 6.53
N GLU A 146 0.83 5.34 5.33
CA GLU A 146 1.04 6.18 4.15
C GLU A 146 -0.30 6.56 3.53
N TRP A 147 -0.38 7.75 2.92
CA TRP A 147 -1.61 8.26 2.32
C TRP A 147 -1.51 8.36 0.80
N GLY A 148 -2.51 7.84 0.09
CA GLY A 148 -2.56 7.86 -1.37
C GLY A 148 -2.69 9.26 -1.98
N GLY A 149 -3.13 10.25 -1.20
CA GLY A 149 -3.14 11.66 -1.61
C GLY A 149 -1.74 12.29 -1.75
N ASP A 150 -0.71 11.68 -1.16
CA ASP A 150 0.69 12.12 -1.29
C ASP A 150 1.37 11.58 -2.55
N TRP A 151 0.76 10.62 -3.25
CA TRP A 151 1.34 10.04 -4.45
C TRP A 151 1.55 11.09 -5.55
N THR A 152 2.65 10.98 -6.29
CA THR A 152 3.00 11.94 -7.35
C THR A 152 2.10 11.81 -8.57
N GLN A 153 1.53 10.63 -8.80
CA GLN A 153 0.65 10.31 -9.91
C GLN A 153 -0.53 9.49 -9.38
N PHE A 154 -1.69 9.67 -10.00
CA PHE A 154 -2.90 8.92 -9.69
C PHE A 154 -3.26 8.93 -8.19
N LYS A 155 -3.35 10.14 -7.63
CA LYS A 155 -3.67 10.35 -6.22
C LYS A 155 -4.98 9.66 -5.86
N ASP A 156 -4.91 8.84 -4.83
CA ASP A 156 -6.05 8.10 -4.29
C ASP A 156 -6.33 8.60 -2.87
N TYR A 157 -7.20 9.61 -2.78
CA TYR A 157 -7.42 10.34 -1.52
C TYR A 157 -8.04 9.50 -0.40
N PRO A 158 -8.93 8.52 -0.67
CA PRO A 158 -9.42 7.58 0.35
C PRO A 158 -8.35 6.61 0.87
N HIS A 159 -7.30 6.33 0.10
CA HIS A 159 -6.40 5.21 0.34
C HIS A 159 -5.38 5.47 1.45
N LEU A 160 -5.32 4.54 2.41
CA LEU A 160 -4.30 4.47 3.46
C LEU A 160 -3.67 3.08 3.46
N GLN A 161 -2.34 3.00 3.56
CA GLN A 161 -1.62 1.73 3.59
C GLN A 161 -0.52 1.67 4.65
N MET A 162 -0.20 0.46 5.11
CA MET A 162 1.01 0.17 5.87
C MET A 162 1.79 -0.92 5.13
N ASP A 163 2.84 -0.53 4.41
CA ASP A 163 3.58 -1.45 3.55
C ASP A 163 4.64 -2.28 4.31
N PHE A 164 5.01 -1.85 5.53
CA PHE A 164 6.07 -2.43 6.34
C PHE A 164 7.43 -2.47 5.62
N GLY A 165 7.67 -1.53 4.70
CA GLY A 165 8.82 -1.50 3.82
C GLY A 165 8.85 -2.62 2.78
N LEU A 166 7.72 -3.30 2.54
CA LEU A 166 7.58 -4.36 1.55
C LEU A 166 6.97 -3.82 0.26
N SER A 167 7.66 -4.05 -0.84
CA SER A 167 7.12 -3.81 -2.17
C SER A 167 6.06 -4.88 -2.56
N ILE A 168 5.14 -4.51 -3.46
CA ILE A 168 4.22 -5.46 -4.11
C ILE A 168 4.96 -6.68 -4.69
N TRP A 169 6.14 -6.46 -5.30
CA TRP A 169 6.96 -7.54 -5.87
C TRP A 169 7.41 -8.57 -4.82
N GLU A 170 7.71 -8.11 -3.61
CA GLU A 170 8.11 -8.95 -2.48
C GLU A 170 6.90 -9.68 -1.90
N LEU A 171 5.77 -9.00 -1.77
CA LEU A 171 4.51 -9.58 -1.31
C LEU A 171 4.02 -10.70 -2.24
N GLN A 172 4.09 -10.49 -3.55
CA GLN A 172 3.83 -11.51 -4.58
C GLN A 172 4.75 -12.73 -4.46
N ARG A 173 5.95 -12.57 -3.88
CA ARG A 173 6.94 -13.64 -3.66
C ARG A 173 6.84 -14.30 -2.28
N GLY A 174 5.78 -14.00 -1.53
CA GLY A 174 5.53 -14.63 -0.24
C GLY A 174 6.19 -13.91 0.94
N LYS A 175 6.89 -12.78 0.76
CA LYS A 175 7.24 -11.94 1.92
C LYS A 175 5.96 -11.44 2.57
N ARG A 176 5.96 -11.36 3.90
CA ARG A 176 4.84 -10.86 4.69
C ARG A 176 5.37 -9.93 5.78
N PRO A 177 4.56 -8.96 6.23
CA PRO A 177 4.86 -8.22 7.44
C PRO A 177 5.05 -9.14 8.64
N PRO A 178 5.72 -8.67 9.70
CA PRO A 178 5.78 -9.40 10.96
C PRO A 178 4.36 -9.68 11.48
N GLU A 179 4.11 -10.91 11.96
CA GLU A 179 2.90 -11.16 12.72
C GLU A 179 2.90 -10.26 13.97
N ALA A 180 1.74 -9.73 14.34
CA ALA A 180 1.62 -8.99 15.59
C ALA A 180 2.12 -9.87 16.74
N GLU A 181 3.07 -9.37 17.54
CA GLU A 181 3.47 -10.03 18.79
C GLU A 181 2.20 -10.15 19.65
N ARG A 182 1.77 -11.39 19.89
CA ARG A 182 0.59 -11.70 20.71
C ARG A 182 0.92 -11.67 22.20
#